data_AF-A0A2H6NHP1-F1
#
_entry.id   AF-A0A2H6NHP1-F1
#
_cell.length_a   1.000
_cell.length_b   1.000
_cell.length_c   1.000
_cell.angle_alpha   90.00
_cell.angle_beta   90.00
_cell.angle_gamma   90.00
#
_symmetry.space_group_name_H-M   'P 1'
#
loop_
_entity.id
_entity.type
_entity.pdbx_description
1 polymer ?
#
loop_
_entity_poly.entity_id
_entity_poly.type
_entity_poly.pdbx_seq_one_letter_code
_entity_poly.pdbx_strand_id
1 'polypeptide(L)'
;MNCAKLFLISFIFYRKHFPLGIIISVFAIVLGALIAAGSDLAFSLEGYVSVLLNDVFTAANGVYTKQKIDPQELGRYGVIFYNACFMVIPTVLISFFTGDFQQATNFQQWTNVLFIFQFLLSCVLGFLLMYSTVLCSHYNSALTTAVVGAIKNVSVAYIGMLFGGDYMFNMLNFIGLNISMAGGLRYSFLAIRGQDNPDCPSIDEEKATPGSKS
;
A
#
# COMPACT_ATOMS: atom_id res chain seq x y z
N MET A 1 -0.57 -30.63 -17.02
CA MET A 1 0.72 -30.00 -17.45
C MET A 1 0.56 -28.86 -18.47
N ASN A 2 -0.66 -28.54 -18.96
CA ASN A 2 -0.88 -27.49 -19.96
C ASN A 2 -1.38 -26.15 -19.39
N CYS A 3 -2.00 -26.11 -18.21
CA CYS A 3 -2.42 -24.85 -17.58
C CYS A 3 -1.25 -24.02 -17.03
N ALA A 4 -0.19 -24.66 -16.53
CA ALA A 4 1.01 -23.96 -16.05
C ALA A 4 1.78 -23.26 -17.19
N LYS A 5 1.81 -23.85 -18.39
CA LYS A 5 2.36 -23.22 -19.59
C LYS A 5 1.49 -22.05 -20.08
N LEU A 6 0.17 -22.14 -19.98
CA LEU A 6 -0.74 -21.04 -20.32
C LEU A 6 -0.59 -19.86 -19.36
N PHE A 7 -0.35 -20.12 -18.06
CA PHE A 7 -0.04 -19.10 -17.06
C PHE A 7 1.32 -18.44 -17.29
N LEU A 8 2.37 -19.21 -17.57
CA LEU A 8 3.69 -18.67 -17.89
C LEU A 8 3.69 -17.85 -19.20
N ILE A 9 2.96 -18.30 -20.21
CA ILE A 9 2.84 -17.57 -21.48
C ILE A 9 2.04 -16.28 -21.26
N SER A 10 0.95 -16.28 -20.47
CA SER A 10 0.23 -15.05 -20.13
C SER A 10 1.09 -14.09 -19.30
N PHE A 11 1.92 -14.62 -18.39
CA PHE A 11 2.86 -13.84 -17.57
C PHE A 11 4.01 -13.23 -18.40
N ILE A 12 4.47 -13.94 -19.43
CA ILE A 12 5.52 -13.48 -20.34
C ILE A 12 4.97 -12.55 -21.44
N PHE A 13 3.71 -12.75 -21.86
CA PHE A 13 3.09 -11.99 -22.96
C PHE A 13 2.43 -10.68 -22.48
N TYR A 14 2.02 -10.58 -21.21
CA TYR A 14 1.64 -9.30 -20.58
C TYR A 14 2.83 -8.41 -20.22
N ARG A 15 4.00 -8.69 -20.81
CA ARG A 15 5.17 -7.82 -20.88
C ARG A 15 4.94 -6.75 -21.96
N LYS A 16 3.87 -5.98 -21.78
CA LYS A 16 3.71 -4.67 -22.40
C LYS A 16 4.99 -3.89 -22.06
N HIS A 17 5.73 -3.42 -23.07
CA HIS A 17 7.07 -2.84 -22.92
C HIS A 17 7.06 -1.70 -21.89
N PHE A 18 7.45 -1.99 -20.65
CA PHE A 18 7.63 -0.96 -19.64
C PHE A 18 8.83 -0.11 -20.05
N PRO A 19 8.69 1.23 -20.00
CA PRO A 19 9.80 2.11 -20.31
C PRO A 19 10.95 1.83 -19.34
N LEU A 20 12.18 1.82 -19.85
CA LEU A 20 13.39 1.53 -19.07
C LEU A 20 13.46 2.39 -17.79
N GLY A 21 12.92 3.61 -17.83
CA GLY A 21 12.80 4.47 -16.66
C GLY A 21 12.04 3.82 -15.49
N ILE A 22 10.90 3.17 -15.73
CA ILE A 22 10.11 2.48 -14.69
C ILE A 22 10.88 1.30 -14.13
N ILE A 23 11.50 0.49 -14.99
CA ILE A 23 12.28 -0.69 -14.58
C ILE A 23 13.45 -0.28 -13.67
N ILE A 24 14.18 0.77 -14.04
CA ILE A 24 15.29 1.30 -13.23
C ILE A 24 14.79 1.79 -11.87
N SER A 25 13.62 2.46 -11.81
CA SER A 25 13.06 2.90 -10.53
C SER A 25 12.66 1.72 -9.64
N VAL A 26 11.99 0.71 -10.18
CA VAL A 26 11.62 -0.50 -9.42
C VAL A 26 12.86 -1.22 -8.91
N PHE A 27 13.89 -1.35 -9.74
CA PHE A 27 15.16 -1.93 -9.33
C PHE A 27 15.83 -1.14 -8.19
N ALA A 28 15.81 0.20 -8.25
CA ALA A 28 16.32 1.05 -7.18
C ALA A 28 15.53 0.88 -5.86
N ILE A 29 14.20 0.75 -5.93
CA ILE A 29 13.34 0.47 -4.76
C ILE A 29 13.76 -0.85 -4.11
N VAL A 30 13.82 -1.93 -4.90
CA VAL A 30 14.16 -3.27 -4.41
C VAL A 30 15.57 -3.32 -3.85
N LEU A 31 16.55 -2.73 -4.56
CA LEU A 31 17.94 -2.69 -4.12
C LEU A 31 18.11 -1.88 -2.83
N GLY A 32 17.46 -0.72 -2.73
CA GLY A 32 17.46 0.08 -1.49
C GLY A 32 16.83 -0.67 -0.31
N ALA A 33 15.70 -1.34 -0.53
CA ALA A 33 15.04 -2.16 0.49
C ALA A 33 15.90 -3.35 0.94
N LEU A 34 16.60 -4.04 0.03
CA LEU A 34 17.51 -5.13 0.36
C LEU A 34 18.73 -4.67 1.16
N ILE A 35 19.31 -3.51 0.80
CA ILE A 35 20.42 -2.92 1.56
C ILE A 35 19.94 -2.52 2.96
N ALA A 36 18.75 -1.93 3.07
CA ALA A 36 18.17 -1.56 4.35
C ALA A 36 17.94 -2.79 5.25
N ALA A 37 17.23 -3.79 4.74
CA ALA A 37 16.91 -5.02 5.47
C ALA A 37 18.16 -5.85 5.82
N GLY A 38 19.13 -5.95 4.89
CA GLY A 38 20.35 -6.73 5.10
C GLY A 38 21.33 -6.11 6.09
N SER A 39 21.15 -4.82 6.41
CA SER A 39 21.98 -4.10 7.37
C SER A 39 21.19 -3.65 8.62
N ASP A 40 19.97 -4.15 8.77
CA ASP A 40 19.13 -3.88 9.93
C ASP A 40 19.58 -4.72 11.13
N LEU A 41 19.98 -4.05 12.20
CA LEU A 41 20.41 -4.70 13.45
C LEU A 41 19.22 -5.24 14.26
N ALA A 42 18.01 -4.74 14.01
CA ALA A 42 16.77 -5.18 14.65
C ALA A 42 16.07 -6.31 13.89
N PHE A 43 16.84 -7.15 13.16
CA PHE A 43 16.29 -8.18 12.29
C PHE A 43 15.40 -9.18 13.05
N SER A 44 14.09 -9.13 12.77
CA SER A 44 13.12 -10.13 13.21
C SER A 44 12.47 -10.78 12.00
N LEU A 45 12.82 -12.05 11.73
CA LEU A 45 12.31 -12.77 10.56
C LEU A 45 10.78 -12.75 10.50
N GLU A 46 10.12 -12.89 11.64
CA GLU A 46 8.66 -12.81 11.77
C GLU A 46 8.09 -11.45 11.35
N GLY A 47 8.72 -10.34 11.75
CA GLY A 47 8.32 -8.99 11.34
C GLY A 47 8.49 -8.78 9.84
N TYR A 48 9.63 -9.18 9.27
CA TYR A 48 9.90 -9.07 7.84
C TYR A 48 8.94 -9.91 6.98
N VAL A 49 8.66 -11.16 7.39
CA VAL A 49 7.68 -12.01 6.72
C VAL A 49 6.28 -11.41 6.81
N SER A 50 5.91 -10.84 7.97
CA SER A 50 4.61 -10.20 8.16
C SER A 50 4.42 -8.97 7.26
N VAL A 51 5.45 -8.14 7.12
CA VAL A 51 5.44 -6.98 6.21
C VAL A 51 5.31 -7.44 4.75
N LEU A 52 6.10 -8.42 4.32
CA LEU A 52 6.03 -8.95 2.96
C LEU A 52 4.66 -9.56 2.65
N LEU A 53 4.09 -10.31 3.60
CA LEU A 53 2.77 -10.91 3.46
C LEU A 53 1.68 -9.83 3.36
N ASN A 54 1.79 -8.77 4.18
CA ASN A 54 0.90 -7.61 4.11
C ASN A 54 0.96 -6.92 2.75
N ASP A 55 2.16 -6.71 2.20
CA ASP A 55 2.35 -6.09 0.87
C ASP A 55 1.73 -6.96 -0.23
N VAL A 56 1.94 -8.28 -0.19
CA VAL A 56 1.36 -9.22 -1.15
C VAL A 56 -0.17 -9.20 -1.10
N PHE A 57 -0.76 -9.26 0.10
CA PHE A 57 -2.21 -9.19 0.25
C PHE A 57 -2.79 -7.83 -0.13
N THR A 58 -2.09 -6.74 0.17
CA THR A 58 -2.50 -5.39 -0.21
C THR A 58 -2.48 -5.22 -1.73
N ALA A 59 -1.43 -5.71 -2.39
CA ALA A 59 -1.36 -5.72 -3.85
C ALA A 59 -2.45 -6.59 -4.47
N ALA A 60 -2.66 -7.81 -3.95
CA ALA A 60 -3.72 -8.72 -4.41
C ALA A 60 -5.11 -8.09 -4.24
N ASN A 61 -5.41 -7.51 -3.08
CA ASN A 61 -6.65 -6.78 -2.82
C ASN A 61 -6.81 -5.59 -3.77
N GLY A 62 -5.74 -4.83 -4.02
CA GLY A 62 -5.75 -3.71 -4.96
C GLY A 62 -6.10 -4.13 -6.39
N VAL A 63 -5.50 -5.21 -6.89
CA VAL A 63 -5.78 -5.77 -8.23
C VAL A 63 -7.21 -6.32 -8.29
N TYR A 64 -7.62 -7.11 -7.29
CA TYR A 64 -8.96 -7.70 -7.23
C TYR A 64 -10.06 -6.63 -7.17
N THR A 65 -9.85 -5.61 -6.35
CA THR A 65 -10.77 -4.47 -6.21
C THR A 65 -10.88 -3.69 -7.51
N LYS A 66 -9.76 -3.44 -8.20
CA LYS A 66 -9.75 -2.78 -9.53
C LYS A 66 -10.49 -3.61 -10.60
N GLN A 67 -10.40 -4.93 -10.56
CA GLN A 67 -11.05 -5.80 -11.56
C GLN A 67 -12.56 -5.99 -11.35
N LYS A 68 -13.06 -5.83 -10.12
CA LYS A 68 -14.45 -6.18 -9.75
C LYS A 68 -15.33 -5.01 -9.36
N ILE A 69 -14.79 -3.80 -9.22
CA ILE A 69 -15.63 -2.61 -9.11
C ILE A 69 -16.12 -2.26 -10.51
N ASP A 70 -17.35 -2.67 -10.81
CA ASP A 70 -18.12 -2.15 -11.92
C ASP A 70 -18.44 -0.67 -11.62
N PRO A 71 -18.11 0.31 -12.48
CA PRO A 71 -18.25 1.74 -12.16
C PRO A 71 -19.68 2.23 -11.89
N GLN A 72 -20.72 1.39 -11.92
CA GLN A 72 -22.11 1.86 -11.95
C GLN A 72 -22.97 1.58 -10.70
N GLU A 73 -22.68 0.62 -9.82
CA GLU A 73 -23.65 0.22 -8.78
C GLU A 73 -23.25 0.49 -7.32
N LEU A 74 -21.95 0.58 -7.01
CA LEU A 74 -21.49 0.84 -5.64
C LEU A 74 -20.67 2.13 -5.62
N GLY A 75 -21.24 3.21 -5.08
CA GLY A 75 -20.52 4.46 -4.89
C GLY A 75 -19.20 4.24 -4.13
N ARG A 76 -18.18 5.08 -4.39
CA ARG A 76 -16.80 4.96 -3.83
C ARG A 76 -16.77 4.80 -2.30
N TYR A 77 -17.73 5.40 -1.60
CA TYR A 77 -17.93 5.26 -0.14
C TYR A 77 -18.61 3.95 0.26
N GLY A 78 -19.52 3.43 -0.56
CA GLY A 78 -20.18 2.14 -0.35
C GLY A 78 -19.20 0.98 -0.40
N VAL A 79 -18.28 0.98 -1.38
CA VAL A 79 -17.21 -0.04 -1.46
C VAL A 79 -16.36 -0.07 -0.18
N ILE A 80 -15.94 1.09 0.32
CA ILE A 80 -15.11 1.19 1.53
C ILE A 80 -15.90 0.70 2.76
N PHE A 81 -17.19 1.05 2.85
CA PHE A 81 -18.08 0.62 3.92
C PHE A 81 -18.30 -0.90 3.92
N TYR A 82 -18.64 -1.48 2.77
CA TYR A 82 -18.84 -2.93 2.65
C TYR A 82 -17.55 -3.70 2.87
N ASN A 83 -16.41 -3.21 2.39
CA ASN A 83 -15.09 -3.80 2.65
C ASN A 83 -14.79 -3.81 4.15
N ALA A 84 -15.01 -2.69 4.86
CA ALA A 84 -14.84 -2.63 6.30
C ALA A 84 -15.76 -3.60 7.05
N CYS A 85 -17.06 -3.63 6.72
CA CYS A 85 -18.01 -4.56 7.35
C CYS A 85 -17.66 -6.02 7.09
N PHE A 86 -17.23 -6.36 5.87
CA PHE A 86 -16.86 -7.72 5.51
C PHE A 86 -15.52 -8.14 6.10
N MET A 87 -14.61 -7.19 6.40
CA MET A 87 -13.35 -7.46 7.12
C MET A 87 -13.56 -7.72 8.61
N VAL A 88 -14.56 -7.10 9.25
CA VAL A 88 -14.81 -7.30 10.69
C VAL A 88 -15.06 -8.77 11.02
N ILE A 89 -15.84 -9.49 10.20
CA ILE A 89 -16.20 -10.89 10.44
C ILE A 89 -14.97 -11.83 10.49
N PRO A 90 -14.10 -11.90 9.46
CA PRO A 90 -12.91 -12.73 9.49
C PRO A 90 -11.90 -12.25 10.53
N THR A 91 -11.76 -10.95 10.77
CA THR A 91 -10.85 -10.44 11.81
C THR A 91 -11.28 -10.89 13.21
N VAL A 92 -12.58 -10.83 13.54
CA VAL A 92 -13.09 -11.30 14.83
C VAL A 92 -12.93 -12.81 14.97
N LEU A 93 -13.21 -13.59 13.91
CA LEU A 93 -13.00 -15.03 13.91
C LEU A 93 -11.53 -15.38 14.18
N ILE A 94 -10.60 -14.79 13.44
CA ILE A 94 -9.17 -15.03 13.62
C ILE A 94 -8.72 -14.61 15.02
N SER A 95 -9.14 -13.44 15.50
CA SER A 95 -8.80 -12.96 16.85
C SER A 95 -9.32 -13.88 17.96
N PHE A 96 -10.48 -14.51 17.75
CA PHE A 96 -11.02 -15.51 18.67
C PHE A 96 -10.21 -16.81 18.66
N PHE A 97 -9.79 -17.29 17.49
CA PHE A 97 -8.97 -18.51 17.37
C PHE A 97 -7.52 -18.33 17.84
N THR A 98 -6.92 -17.16 17.63
CA THR A 98 -5.55 -16.85 18.06
C THR A 98 -5.47 -16.57 19.57
N GLY A 99 -6.59 -16.28 20.23
CA GLY A 99 -6.64 -15.94 21.66
C GLY A 99 -6.40 -14.46 21.95
N ASP A 100 -6.08 -13.66 20.93
CA ASP A 100 -5.90 -12.20 21.02
C ASP A 100 -7.14 -11.52 21.58
N PHE A 101 -8.34 -12.04 21.28
CA PHE A 101 -9.59 -11.50 21.82
C PHE A 101 -9.63 -11.58 23.35
N GLN A 102 -9.20 -12.70 23.92
CA GLN A 102 -9.14 -12.88 25.36
C GLN A 102 -8.08 -11.98 25.99
N GLN A 103 -6.95 -11.80 25.32
CA GLN A 103 -5.89 -10.89 25.78
C GLN A 103 -6.32 -9.43 25.71
N ALA A 104 -7.05 -9.03 24.67
CA ALA A 104 -7.66 -7.72 24.54
C ALA A 104 -8.67 -7.46 25.65
N THR A 105 -9.56 -8.41 25.99
CA THR A 105 -10.53 -8.22 27.08
C THR A 105 -9.89 -8.10 28.47
N ASN A 106 -8.75 -8.76 28.69
CA ASN A 106 -8.03 -8.73 29.97
C ASN A 106 -7.02 -7.56 30.07
N PHE A 107 -7.00 -6.66 29.10
CA PHE A 107 -6.06 -5.54 29.11
C PHE A 107 -6.34 -4.58 30.28
N GLN A 108 -5.37 -4.45 31.17
CA GLN A 108 -5.56 -3.79 32.47
C GLN A 108 -5.84 -2.28 32.36
N GLN A 109 -5.40 -1.62 31.29
CA GLN A 109 -5.57 -0.18 31.10
C GLN A 109 -6.93 0.22 30.48
N TRP A 110 -7.89 -0.70 30.29
CA TRP A 110 -9.25 -0.33 29.83
C TRP A 110 -9.97 0.65 30.76
N THR A 111 -9.60 0.71 32.04
CA THR A 111 -10.15 1.67 33.02
C THR A 111 -9.41 3.00 33.04
N ASN A 112 -8.27 3.11 32.36
CA ASN A 112 -7.46 4.32 32.34
C ASN A 112 -8.04 5.32 31.33
N VAL A 113 -8.55 6.45 31.83
CA VAL A 113 -9.20 7.49 31.02
C VAL A 113 -8.25 8.06 29.95
N LEU A 114 -6.95 8.21 30.25
CA LEU A 114 -5.98 8.70 29.28
C LEU A 114 -5.78 7.72 28.12
N PHE A 115 -5.76 6.41 28.41
CA PHE A 115 -5.66 5.38 27.37
C PHE A 115 -6.89 5.39 26.46
N ILE A 116 -8.10 5.41 27.04
CA ILE A 116 -9.35 5.44 26.28
C ILE A 116 -9.40 6.70 25.39
N PHE A 117 -9.03 7.86 25.94
CA PHE A 117 -9.00 9.10 25.17
C PHE A 117 -8.02 9.01 23.99
N GLN A 118 -6.79 8.55 24.22
CA GLN A 118 -5.79 8.38 23.17
C GLN A 118 -6.23 7.36 22.11
N PHE A 119 -6.89 6.28 22.54
CA PHE A 119 -7.44 5.26 21.66
C PHE A 119 -8.57 5.81 20.78
N LEU A 120 -9.53 6.54 21.36
CA LEU A 120 -10.59 7.18 20.59
C LEU A 120 -10.04 8.23 19.61
N LEU A 121 -9.06 9.01 20.05
CA LEU A 121 -8.39 10.00 19.21
C LEU A 121 -7.70 9.32 18.01
N SER A 122 -7.03 8.19 18.21
CA SER A 122 -6.39 7.44 17.12
C SER A 122 -7.42 6.91 16.12
N CYS A 123 -8.57 6.42 16.59
CA CYS A 123 -9.68 6.01 15.71
C CYS A 123 -10.20 7.17 14.85
N VAL A 124 -10.41 8.35 15.44
CA VAL A 124 -10.85 9.55 14.73
C VAL A 124 -9.82 10.00 13.70
N LEU A 125 -8.53 10.02 14.06
CA LEU A 125 -7.45 10.38 13.14
C LEU A 125 -7.33 9.38 11.99
N GLY A 126 -7.52 8.08 12.23
CA GLY A 126 -7.56 7.05 11.19
C GLY A 126 -8.68 7.29 10.18
N PHE A 127 -9.88 7.60 10.66
CA PHE A 127 -11.00 7.98 9.80
C PHE A 127 -10.71 9.27 9.00
N LEU A 128 -10.18 10.30 9.66
CA LEU A 128 -9.81 11.56 9.00
C LEU A 128 -8.74 11.35 7.92
N LEU A 129 -7.77 10.47 8.14
CA LEU A 129 -6.74 10.13 7.15
C LEU A 129 -7.35 9.46 5.92
N MET A 130 -8.25 8.50 6.13
CA MET A 130 -8.96 7.82 5.04
C MET A 130 -9.84 8.78 4.25
N TYR A 131 -10.63 9.61 4.94
CA TYR A 131 -11.46 10.63 4.33
C TYR A 131 -10.64 11.64 3.52
N SER A 132 -9.56 12.17 4.11
CA SER A 132 -8.67 13.15 3.46
C SER A 132 -7.99 12.55 2.22
N THR A 133 -7.64 11.25 2.25
CA THR A 133 -7.06 10.56 1.09
C THR A 133 -8.06 10.47 -0.07
N VAL A 134 -9.32 10.12 0.23
CA VAL A 134 -10.40 10.08 -0.78
C VAL A 134 -10.68 11.47 -1.33
N LEU A 135 -10.74 12.49 -0.46
CA LEU A 135 -11.01 13.87 -0.84
C LEU A 135 -9.88 14.46 -1.70
N CYS A 136 -8.63 14.20 -1.32
CA CYS A 136 -7.44 14.56 -2.11
C CYS A 136 -7.50 13.93 -3.50
N SER A 137 -7.91 12.67 -3.62
CA SER A 137 -8.09 12.00 -4.92
C SER A 137 -9.25 12.55 -5.75
N HIS A 138 -10.22 13.22 -5.12
CA HIS A 138 -11.39 13.76 -5.81
C HIS A 138 -11.10 15.17 -6.37
N TYR A 139 -10.46 16.02 -5.58
CA TYR A 139 -10.21 17.41 -5.96
C TYR A 139 -8.88 17.62 -6.71
N ASN A 140 -7.88 16.79 -6.45
CA ASN A 140 -6.58 16.89 -7.11
C ASN A 140 -6.47 15.91 -8.29
N SER A 141 -5.57 16.21 -9.22
CA SER A 141 -5.20 15.29 -10.28
C SER A 141 -4.56 14.03 -9.72
N ALA A 142 -4.64 12.93 -10.47
CA ALA A 142 -4.01 11.65 -10.12
C ALA A 142 -2.50 11.82 -9.84
N LEU A 143 -1.82 12.71 -10.56
CA LEU A 143 -0.42 13.07 -10.36
C LEU A 143 -0.16 13.61 -8.95
N THR A 144 -0.93 14.62 -8.54
CA THR A 144 -0.75 15.25 -7.22
C THR A 144 -1.07 14.28 -6.10
N THR A 145 -2.13 13.46 -6.22
CA THR A 145 -2.48 12.46 -5.21
C THR A 145 -1.38 11.43 -5.01
N ALA A 146 -0.76 10.95 -6.09
CA ALA A 146 0.33 9.98 -5.99
C ALA A 146 1.61 10.59 -5.38
N VAL A 147 1.96 11.82 -5.75
CA VAL A 147 3.12 12.52 -5.15
C VAL A 147 2.89 12.77 -3.67
N VAL A 148 1.70 13.24 -3.27
CA VAL A 148 1.34 13.42 -1.85
C VAL A 148 1.37 12.09 -1.10
N GLY A 149 0.90 11.00 -1.72
CA GLY A 149 0.98 9.65 -1.15
C GLY A 149 2.43 9.18 -0.93
N ALA A 150 3.31 9.41 -1.92
CA ALA A 150 4.72 9.08 -1.80
C ALA A 150 5.41 9.92 -0.71
N ILE A 151 5.14 11.23 -0.65
CA ILE A 151 5.65 12.11 0.41
C ILE A 151 5.16 11.64 1.78
N LYS A 152 3.86 11.31 1.92
CA LYS A 152 3.30 10.76 3.17
C LYS A 152 4.08 9.53 3.64
N ASN A 153 4.36 8.58 2.75
CA ASN A 153 5.11 7.38 3.12
C ASN A 153 6.54 7.70 3.56
N VAL A 154 7.23 8.62 2.88
CA VAL A 154 8.56 9.12 3.27
C VAL A 154 8.51 9.78 4.65
N SER A 155 7.54 10.66 4.88
CA SER A 155 7.37 11.35 6.17
C SER A 155 7.10 10.38 7.31
N VAL A 156 6.20 9.40 7.12
CA VAL A 156 5.91 8.37 8.13
C VAL A 156 7.15 7.56 8.48
N ALA A 157 7.98 7.20 7.49
CA ALA A 157 9.22 6.48 7.72
C ALA A 157 10.22 7.29 8.57
N TYR A 158 10.44 8.57 8.26
CA TYR A 158 11.34 9.41 9.07
C TYR A 158 10.79 9.71 10.46
N ILE A 159 9.49 9.97 10.59
CA ILE A 159 8.85 10.15 11.90
C ILE A 159 8.97 8.87 12.73
N GLY A 160 8.75 7.70 12.11
CA GLY A 160 8.97 6.40 12.76
C GLY A 160 10.41 6.20 13.22
N MET A 161 11.39 6.62 12.41
CA MET A 161 12.81 6.56 12.77
C MET A 161 13.17 7.50 13.94
N LEU A 162 12.58 8.70 14.00
CA LEU A 162 12.88 9.72 15.03
C LEU A 162 12.14 9.49 16.35
N PHE A 163 10.88 9.05 16.30
CA PHE A 163 10.00 8.94 17.47
C PHE A 163 9.70 7.49 17.86
N GLY A 164 10.05 6.50 17.04
CA GLY A 164 9.74 5.09 17.28
C GLY A 164 10.53 4.45 18.43
N GLY A 165 11.62 5.08 18.90
CA GLY A 165 12.41 4.62 20.05
C GLY A 165 13.24 3.34 19.82
N ASP A 166 12.77 2.45 18.94
CA ASP A 166 13.34 1.12 18.68
C ASP A 166 14.24 1.08 17.41
N TYR A 167 14.50 2.23 16.78
CA TYR A 167 15.35 2.28 15.59
C TYR A 167 16.84 2.24 15.95
N MET A 168 17.50 1.12 15.65
CA MET A 168 18.95 1.00 15.73
C MET A 168 19.61 1.61 14.49
N PHE A 169 20.15 2.82 14.65
CA PHE A 169 20.76 3.54 13.54
C PHE A 169 22.00 2.81 12.98
N ASN A 170 21.92 2.42 11.71
CA ASN A 170 23.04 1.98 10.91
C ASN A 170 23.15 2.82 9.63
N MET A 171 24.36 3.23 9.26
CA MET A 171 24.61 4.06 8.07
C MET A 171 24.14 3.36 6.78
N LEU A 172 24.33 2.04 6.69
CA LEU A 172 23.87 1.26 5.54
C LEU A 172 22.34 1.19 5.46
N ASN A 173 21.66 1.07 6.61
CA ASN A 173 20.20 1.06 6.68
C ASN A 173 19.65 2.42 6.21
N PHE A 174 20.21 3.50 6.73
CA PHE A 174 19.84 4.85 6.33
C PHE A 174 20.03 5.08 4.83
N ILE A 175 21.18 4.70 4.26
CA ILE A 175 21.43 4.82 2.81
C ILE A 175 20.44 3.99 2.00
N GLY A 176 20.18 2.74 2.41
CA GLY A 176 19.21 1.85 1.75
C GLY A 176 17.80 2.44 1.73
N LEU A 177 17.34 2.99 2.86
CA LEU A 177 16.06 3.68 2.98
C LEU A 177 15.96 4.87 2.03
N ASN A 178 16.97 5.73 1.99
CA ASN A 178 16.99 6.90 1.10
C ASN A 178 16.96 6.50 -0.38
N ILE A 179 17.71 5.46 -0.77
CA ILE A 179 17.70 4.93 -2.15
C ILE A 179 16.31 4.41 -2.51
N SER A 180 15.67 3.67 -1.60
CA SER A 180 14.33 3.13 -1.80
C SER A 180 13.29 4.23 -1.95
N MET A 181 13.32 5.25 -1.09
CA MET A 181 12.42 6.41 -1.14
C MET A 181 12.58 7.21 -2.44
N ALA A 182 13.82 7.48 -2.86
CA ALA A 182 14.09 8.17 -4.12
C ALA A 182 13.59 7.37 -5.33
N GLY A 183 13.79 6.05 -5.32
CA GLY A 183 13.25 5.13 -6.33
C GLY A 183 11.71 5.17 -6.39
N GLY A 184 11.04 5.16 -5.24
CA GLY A 184 9.58 5.22 -5.12
C GLY A 184 8.98 6.52 -5.65
N LEU A 185 9.59 7.66 -5.34
CA LEU A 185 9.21 8.97 -5.87
C LEU A 185 9.39 9.03 -7.38
N ARG A 186 10.55 8.57 -7.89
CA ARG A 186 10.84 8.53 -9.33
C ARG A 186 9.90 7.60 -10.08
N TYR A 187 9.60 6.43 -9.52
CA TYR A 187 8.63 5.48 -10.06
C TYR A 187 7.26 6.14 -10.18
N SER A 188 6.76 6.75 -9.10
CA SER A 188 5.45 7.39 -9.07
C SER A 188 5.35 8.49 -10.13
N PHE A 189 6.39 9.31 -10.26
CA PHE A 189 6.43 10.38 -11.27
C PHE A 189 6.45 9.84 -12.71
N LEU A 190 7.23 8.80 -12.98
CA LEU A 190 7.35 8.19 -14.32
C LEU A 190 6.12 7.38 -14.71
N ALA A 191 5.53 6.63 -13.77
CA ALA A 191 4.33 5.82 -14.00
C ALA A 191 3.16 6.71 -14.45
N ILE A 192 3.06 7.91 -13.89
CA ILE A 192 1.98 8.85 -14.21
C ILE A 192 2.28 9.63 -15.49
N ARG A 193 3.52 10.10 -15.70
CA ARG A 193 3.91 10.72 -17.00
C ARG A 193 3.84 9.76 -18.19
N GLY A 194 4.02 8.46 -17.94
CA GLY A 194 3.84 7.42 -18.95
C GLY A 194 2.38 7.23 -19.38
N GLN A 195 1.41 7.62 -18.55
CA GLN A 195 -0.02 7.62 -18.90
C GLN A 195 -0.39 8.77 -19.84
N ASP A 196 0.36 9.88 -19.80
CA ASP A 196 0.14 11.03 -20.70
C ASP A 196 0.73 10.84 -22.11
N ASN A 197 1.49 9.76 -22.37
CA ASN A 197 2.14 9.49 -23.67
C ASN A 197 1.50 8.27 -24.37
N PRO A 198 0.81 8.43 -25.52
CA PRO A 198 -0.05 7.40 -26.12
C PRO A 198 0.65 6.12 -26.63
N ASP A 199 1.99 6.09 -26.71
CA ASP A 199 2.76 4.91 -27.16
C ASP A 199 3.26 4.01 -26.02
N CYS A 200 3.00 4.37 -24.76
CA CYS A 200 3.44 3.59 -23.61
C CYS A 200 2.27 2.82 -22.99
N PRO A 201 2.38 1.51 -22.77
CA PRO A 201 1.32 0.78 -22.12
C PRO A 201 1.19 1.25 -20.66
N SER A 202 0.10 1.96 -20.42
CA SER A 202 -0.38 2.39 -19.13
C SER A 202 -0.53 1.19 -18.17
N ILE A 203 0.02 1.34 -16.96
CA ILE A 203 -0.19 0.41 -15.85
C ILE A 203 -1.59 0.60 -15.24
N ASP A 204 -2.30 1.69 -15.55
CA ASP A 204 -3.63 1.99 -14.99
C ASP A 204 -4.73 2.25 -16.04
N GLU A 205 -4.53 1.95 -17.32
CA GLU A 205 -5.57 2.20 -18.34
C GLU A 205 -5.97 0.89 -19.02
N GLU A 206 -6.94 0.22 -18.40
CA GLU A 206 -7.85 -0.65 -19.13
C GLU A 206 -9.25 -0.01 -19.12
N LYS A 207 -9.51 0.73 -20.21
CA LYS A 207 -10.81 1.16 -20.75
C LYS A 207 -11.69 2.09 -19.90
N ALA A 208 -11.48 3.40 -20.07
CA ALA A 208 -12.61 4.27 -20.36
C ALA A 208 -12.99 4.09 -21.84
N THR A 209 -14.14 3.48 -22.11
CA THR A 209 -14.64 3.33 -23.48
C THR A 209 -15.35 4.63 -23.88
N PRO A 210 -15.01 5.31 -25.01
CA PRO A 210 -15.82 6.42 -25.49
C PRO A 210 -17.01 5.85 -26.26
N GLY A 211 -18.11 5.62 -25.55
CA GLY A 211 -19.40 5.35 -26.17
C GLY A 211 -20.07 6.64 -26.63
N SER A 212 -19.54 7.29 -27.66
CA SER A 212 -20.33 8.20 -28.49
C SER A 212 -20.61 7.51 -29.80
N LYS A 213 -21.88 7.19 -30.05
CA LYS A 213 -22.57 7.43 -31.33
C LYS A 213 -24.03 6.97 -31.22
N SER A 214 -24.89 7.98 -31.33
CA SER A 214 -26.27 8.00 -31.87
C SER A 214 -27.35 7.09 -31.30
#